data_AF-A0A7W3R903-F1
#
_entry.id   AF-A0A7W3R903-F1
#
_cell.length_a   1.000
_cell.length_b   1.000
_cell.length_c   1.000
_cell.angle_alpha   90.00
_cell.angle_beta   90.00
_cell.angle_gamma   90.00
#
_symmetry.space_group_name_H-M   'P 1'
#
loop_
_entity.id
_entity.type
_entity.pdbx_description
1 polymer ?
#
loop_
_entity_poly.entity_id
_entity_poly.type
_entity_poly.pdbx_seq_one_letter_code
_entity_poly.pdbx_strand_id
1 'polypeptide(L)'
;MTSATPRRHRAAAWACCAWLAFFVVSHVLAVIFPGEDPTGDGPWGRTAYVVYNVVLIAMAAAGAVLVLAAVRPWGRRLPRPLVLVPLWFGSVLLVVRGVPGMAENVLVVTGVAPHGLLGTIDGAEADPGTRQFWTSMAVNAYFFLGAVTLLPVARAATRRRPPSPGTRAG
;
A
#
# COMPACT_ATOMS: atom_id res chain seq x y z
N MET A 1 27.31 9.80 -16.26
CA MET A 1 26.29 8.82 -15.85
C MET A 1 25.19 9.46 -15.00
N THR A 2 24.03 9.65 -15.65
CA THR A 2 22.64 9.66 -15.14
C THR A 2 22.18 10.66 -14.05
N SER A 3 21.92 11.90 -14.46
CA SER A 3 21.04 12.90 -13.83
C SER A 3 19.53 12.56 -13.90
N ALA A 4 19.15 11.28 -13.94
CA ALA A 4 17.76 10.81 -14.13
C ALA A 4 16.95 10.61 -12.83
N THR A 5 17.57 10.85 -11.67
CA THR A 5 17.03 10.55 -10.34
C THR A 5 15.83 11.41 -9.87
N PRO A 6 15.69 12.71 -10.21
CA PRO A 6 14.60 13.53 -9.66
C PRO A 6 13.21 13.20 -10.23
N ARG A 7 13.13 12.91 -11.54
CA ARG A 7 11.86 12.65 -12.25
C ARG A 7 11.22 11.34 -11.81
N ARG A 8 12.02 10.27 -11.68
CA ARG A 8 11.54 8.94 -11.25
C ARG A 8 10.97 8.96 -9.83
N HIS A 9 11.61 9.70 -8.92
CA HIS A 9 11.12 9.84 -7.55
C HIS A 9 9.78 10.57 -7.47
N ARG A 10 9.61 11.65 -8.26
CA ARG A 10 8.33 12.37 -8.34
C ARG A 10 7.24 11.51 -8.95
N ALA A 11 7.54 10.76 -10.00
CA ALA A 11 6.59 9.84 -10.62
C ALA A 11 6.11 8.77 -9.64
N ALA A 12 7.04 8.13 -8.89
CA ALA A 12 6.69 7.13 -7.87
C ALA A 12 5.80 7.72 -6.76
N ALA A 13 6.11 8.94 -6.30
CA ALA A 13 5.29 9.60 -5.29
C ALA A 13 3.88 9.94 -5.80
N TRP A 14 3.75 10.42 -7.03
CA TRP A 14 2.43 10.67 -7.63
C TRP A 14 1.65 9.39 -7.86
N ALA A 15 2.29 8.33 -8.34
CA ALA A 15 1.67 7.01 -8.47
C ALA A 15 1.19 6.49 -7.11
N CYS A 16 2.01 6.64 -6.07
CA CYS A 16 1.64 6.27 -4.71
C CYS A 16 0.48 7.12 -4.16
N CYS A 17 0.46 8.43 -4.44
CA CYS A 17 -0.66 9.30 -4.06
C CYS A 17 -1.95 8.91 -4.80
N ALA A 18 -1.87 8.59 -6.08
CA ALA A 18 -3.02 8.13 -6.86
C ALA A 18 -3.55 6.79 -6.31
N TRP A 19 -2.65 5.87 -5.97
CA TRP A 19 -3.00 4.60 -5.34
C TRP A 19 -3.68 4.78 -3.97
N LEU A 20 -3.16 5.67 -3.12
CA LEU A 20 -3.75 6.02 -1.82
C LEU A 20 -5.09 6.75 -1.96
N ALA A 21 -5.23 7.63 -2.95
CA ALA A 21 -6.49 8.30 -3.23
C ALA A 21 -7.56 7.29 -3.66
N PHE A 22 -7.20 6.36 -4.55
CA PHE A 22 -8.07 5.25 -4.92
C PHE A 22 -8.41 4.36 -3.72
N PHE A 23 -7.43 4.07 -2.84
CA PHE A 23 -7.64 3.32 -1.59
C PHE A 23 -8.71 3.98 -0.72
N VAL A 24 -8.57 5.28 -0.49
CA VAL A 24 -9.49 6.05 0.33
C VAL A 24 -10.88 6.04 -0.29
N VAL A 25 -10.98 6.32 -1.59
CA VAL A 25 -12.28 6.36 -2.29
C VAL A 25 -12.95 4.98 -2.24
N SER A 26 -12.23 3.89 -2.47
CA SER A 26 -12.80 2.55 -2.42
C SER A 26 -13.32 2.19 -1.03
N HIS A 27 -12.61 2.54 0.04
CA HIS A 27 -13.05 2.26 1.41
C HIS A 27 -14.19 3.18 1.85
N VAL A 28 -14.22 4.43 1.39
CA VAL A 28 -15.38 5.32 1.61
C VAL A 28 -16.62 4.75 0.95
N LEU A 29 -16.50 4.28 -0.30
CA LEU A 29 -17.60 3.61 -1.00
C LEU A 29 -18.00 2.32 -0.29
N ALA A 30 -17.07 1.55 0.25
CA ALA A 30 -17.34 0.35 1.01
C ALA A 30 -18.12 0.63 2.32
N VAL A 31 -17.84 1.76 2.98
CA VAL A 31 -18.59 2.19 4.17
C VAL A 31 -20.00 2.69 3.81
N ILE A 32 -20.14 3.45 2.71
CA ILE A 32 -21.43 4.01 2.28
C ILE A 32 -22.33 2.93 1.66
N PHE A 33 -21.74 2.02 0.88
CA PHE A 33 -22.42 0.95 0.15
C PHE A 33 -21.84 -0.44 0.53
N PRO A 34 -22.03 -0.88 1.79
CA PRO A 34 -21.42 -2.11 2.30
C PRO A 34 -21.96 -3.41 1.69
N GLY A 35 -23.09 -3.37 0.97
CA GLY A 35 -23.78 -4.57 0.50
C GLY A 35 -24.58 -5.27 1.61
N GLU A 36 -25.10 -6.45 1.29
CA GLU A 36 -25.95 -7.25 2.20
C GLU A 36 -25.14 -7.97 3.29
N ASP A 37 -23.93 -8.44 2.95
CA ASP A 37 -22.97 -9.00 3.90
C ASP A 37 -21.57 -8.39 3.69
N PRO A 38 -21.27 -7.23 4.31
CA PRO A 38 -19.95 -6.60 4.22
C PRO A 38 -18.84 -7.37 4.96
N THR A 39 -19.22 -8.31 5.83
CA THR A 39 -18.31 -9.00 6.74
C THR A 39 -17.95 -10.40 6.30
N GLY A 40 -18.69 -10.98 5.33
CA GLY A 40 -18.43 -12.31 4.78
C GLY A 40 -18.56 -13.39 5.84
N ASP A 41 -19.68 -13.38 6.59
CA ASP A 41 -19.93 -14.23 7.76
C ASP A 41 -18.85 -14.18 8.86
N GLY A 42 -17.99 -13.16 8.84
CA GLY A 42 -16.94 -12.98 9.84
C GLY A 42 -17.51 -12.81 11.26
N PRO A 43 -16.73 -13.14 12.31
CA PRO A 43 -17.19 -13.07 13.71
C PRO A 43 -17.48 -11.64 14.20
N TRP A 44 -17.21 -10.64 13.36
CA TRP A 44 -17.29 -9.22 13.69
C TRP A 44 -18.49 -8.59 13.01
N GLY A 45 -19.33 -7.87 13.77
CA GLY A 45 -20.49 -7.18 13.21
C GLY A 45 -20.15 -5.91 12.42
N ARG A 46 -21.18 -5.32 11.81
CA ARG A 46 -21.10 -4.12 10.96
C ARG A 46 -20.35 -2.94 11.60
N THR A 47 -20.46 -2.73 12.90
CA THR A 47 -19.74 -1.65 13.60
C THR A 47 -18.22 -1.84 13.52
N ALA A 48 -17.72 -3.06 13.73
CA ALA A 48 -16.29 -3.34 13.64
C ALA A 48 -15.78 -3.15 12.20
N TYR A 49 -16.56 -3.56 11.21
CA TYR A 49 -16.28 -3.31 9.79
C TYR A 49 -16.14 -1.81 9.49
N VAL A 50 -17.07 -0.97 9.97
CA VAL A 50 -17.03 0.47 9.75
C VAL A 50 -15.82 1.09 10.45
N VAL A 51 -15.56 0.73 11.71
CA VAL A 51 -14.39 1.23 12.47
C VAL A 51 -13.10 0.87 11.75
N TYR A 52 -12.97 -0.37 11.30
CA TYR A 52 -11.81 -0.83 10.53
C TYR A 52 -11.60 0.02 9.26
N ASN A 53 -12.64 0.25 8.48
CA ASN A 53 -12.55 1.07 7.27
C ASN A 53 -12.21 2.54 7.58
N VAL A 54 -12.78 3.13 8.63
CA VAL A 54 -12.48 4.51 9.04
C VAL A 54 -11.00 4.65 9.44
N VAL A 55 -10.47 3.69 10.20
CA VAL A 55 -9.04 3.67 10.56
C VAL A 55 -8.18 3.55 9.31
N LEU A 56 -8.53 2.66 8.39
CA LEU A 56 -7.81 2.49 7.13
C LEU A 56 -7.82 3.76 6.27
N ILE A 57 -8.97 4.43 6.15
CA ILE A 57 -9.11 5.71 5.44
C ILE A 57 -8.20 6.77 6.07
N ALA A 58 -8.24 6.92 7.40
CA ALA A 58 -7.42 7.90 8.11
C ALA A 58 -5.92 7.63 7.92
N MET A 59 -5.50 6.36 8.04
CA MET A 59 -4.11 5.95 7.82
C MET A 59 -3.65 6.19 6.37
N ALA A 60 -4.50 5.88 5.38
CA ALA A 60 -4.19 6.09 3.98
C ALA A 60 -4.12 7.60 3.63
N ALA A 61 -5.03 8.41 4.16
CA ALA A 61 -5.01 9.86 4.00
C ALA A 61 -3.74 10.47 4.61
N ALA A 62 -3.37 10.05 5.84
CA ALA A 62 -2.11 10.44 6.47
C ALA A 62 -0.90 10.01 5.62
N GLY A 63 -0.91 8.78 5.11
CA GLY A 63 0.10 8.26 4.19
C GLY A 63 0.25 9.15 2.95
N ALA A 64 -0.85 9.60 2.35
CA ALA A 64 -0.82 10.44 1.15
C ALA A 64 -0.19 11.80 1.45
N VAL A 65 -0.54 12.40 2.60
CA VAL A 65 0.09 13.62 3.08
C VAL A 65 1.59 13.42 3.30
N LEU A 66 2.02 12.30 3.90
CA LEU A 66 3.45 12.01 4.12
C LEU A 66 4.22 11.75 2.83
N VAL A 67 3.63 11.08 1.85
CA VAL A 67 4.22 10.90 0.51
C VAL A 67 4.38 12.26 -0.18
N LEU A 68 3.37 13.13 -0.11
CA LEU A 68 3.47 14.50 -0.63
C LEU A 68 4.53 15.31 0.12
N ALA A 69 4.60 15.20 1.45
CA ALA A 69 5.63 15.83 2.26
C ALA A 69 7.04 15.40 1.81
N ALA A 70 7.20 14.12 1.45
CA ALA A 70 8.46 13.61 0.96
C ALA A 70 8.88 14.25 -0.38
N VAL A 71 7.97 14.70 -1.24
CA VAL A 71 8.34 15.30 -2.55
C VAL A 71 8.16 16.80 -2.67
N ARG A 72 7.39 17.43 -1.78
CA ARG A 72 7.08 18.86 -1.83
C ARG A 72 8.01 19.68 -0.90
N PRO A 73 8.23 20.96 -1.22
CA PRO A 73 9.14 21.81 -0.44
C PRO A 73 8.68 22.02 1.01
N TRP A 74 7.36 22.02 1.27
CA TRP A 74 6.80 22.21 2.61
C TRP A 74 7.14 21.07 3.56
N GLY A 75 7.34 19.85 3.07
CA GLY A 75 7.67 18.70 3.93
C GLY A 75 9.06 18.78 4.56
N ARG A 76 9.91 19.71 4.12
CA ARG A 76 11.18 20.03 4.78
C ARG A 76 11.00 20.64 6.18
N ARG A 77 9.80 21.12 6.50
CA ARG A 77 9.45 21.65 7.84
C ARG A 77 9.13 20.56 8.85
N LEU A 78 8.83 19.34 8.39
CA LEU A 78 8.49 18.24 9.28
C LEU A 78 9.77 17.55 9.78
N PRO A 79 9.83 17.16 11.07
CA PRO A 79 10.94 16.40 11.59
C PRO A 79 11.00 15.04 10.88
N ARG A 80 12.20 14.69 10.45
CA ARG A 80 12.45 13.52 9.59
C ARG A 80 11.87 12.20 10.13
N PRO A 81 11.93 11.88 11.44
CA PRO A 81 11.33 10.65 11.98
C PRO A 81 9.82 10.56 11.77
N LEU A 82 9.10 11.68 11.86
CA LEU A 82 7.63 11.70 11.65
C LEU A 82 7.21 11.33 10.23
N VAL A 83 8.11 11.52 9.25
CA VAL A 83 7.85 11.12 7.86
C VAL A 83 8.39 9.72 7.58
N LEU A 84 9.59 9.39 8.08
CA LEU A 84 10.24 8.13 7.78
C LEU A 84 9.57 6.92 8.44
N VAL A 85 9.25 7.01 9.73
CA VAL A 85 8.72 5.86 10.47
C VAL A 85 7.41 5.36 9.86
N PRO A 86 6.40 6.22 9.59
CA PRO A 86 5.15 5.75 9.02
C PRO A 86 5.30 5.26 7.57
N LEU A 87 6.12 5.93 6.75
CA LEU A 87 6.38 5.48 5.36
C LEU A 87 7.07 4.12 5.33
N TRP A 88 8.01 3.88 6.24
CA TRP A 88 8.72 2.61 6.33
C TRP A 88 7.81 1.50 6.83
N PHE A 89 7.04 1.76 7.90
CA PHE A 89 6.08 0.80 8.42
C PHE A 89 5.00 0.46 7.39
N GLY A 90 4.42 1.45 6.73
CA GLY A 90 3.46 1.24 5.64
C GLY A 90 4.05 0.44 4.48
N SER A 91 5.33 0.69 4.13
CA SER A 91 6.02 -0.09 3.10
C SER A 91 6.17 -1.56 3.50
N VAL A 92 6.57 -1.83 4.76
CA VAL A 92 6.70 -3.20 5.27
C VAL A 92 5.35 -3.90 5.28
N LEU A 93 4.29 -3.25 5.78
CA LEU A 93 2.95 -3.81 5.78
C LEU A 93 2.48 -4.17 4.38
N LEU A 94 2.64 -3.28 3.39
CA LEU A 94 2.24 -3.55 2.02
C LEU A 94 3.07 -4.66 1.36
N VAL A 95 4.37 -4.75 1.66
CA VAL A 95 5.22 -5.84 1.18
C VAL A 95 4.78 -7.17 1.77
N VAL A 96 4.63 -7.24 3.10
CA VAL A 96 4.22 -8.46 3.81
C VAL A 96 2.83 -8.92 3.39
N ARG A 97 1.91 -8.01 3.11
CA ARG A 97 0.53 -8.35 2.70
C ARG A 97 0.40 -8.63 1.21
N GLY A 98 1.01 -7.81 0.37
CA GLY A 98 0.80 -7.83 -1.08
C GLY A 98 1.68 -8.83 -1.81
N VAL A 99 2.94 -9.01 -1.38
CA VAL A 99 3.89 -9.88 -2.10
C VAL A 99 3.54 -11.36 -1.96
N PRO A 100 3.28 -11.93 -0.77
CA PRO A 100 2.94 -13.34 -0.65
C PRO A 100 1.66 -13.70 -1.41
N GLY A 101 0.58 -12.92 -1.23
CA GLY A 101 -0.69 -13.20 -1.91
C GLY A 101 -0.60 -13.08 -3.43
N MET A 102 0.21 -12.16 -3.95
CA MET A 102 0.44 -12.06 -5.38
C MET A 102 1.30 -13.23 -5.90
N ALA A 103 2.36 -13.59 -5.17
CA ALA A 103 3.20 -14.72 -5.53
C ALA A 103 2.41 -16.03 -5.57
N GLU A 104 1.56 -16.26 -4.56
CA GLU A 104 0.72 -17.45 -4.48
C GLU A 104 -0.27 -17.51 -5.63
N ASN A 105 -1.01 -16.43 -5.90
CA ASN A 105 -1.95 -16.39 -7.02
C ASN A 105 -1.25 -16.61 -8.38
N VAL A 106 -0.04 -16.08 -8.58
CA VAL A 106 0.74 -16.34 -9.80
C VAL A 106 1.13 -17.80 -9.93
N LEU A 107 1.55 -18.45 -8.84
CA LEU A 107 1.92 -19.87 -8.84
C LEU A 107 0.71 -20.77 -9.12
N VAL A 108 -0.47 -20.38 -8.64
CA VAL A 108 -1.74 -21.06 -8.95
C VAL A 108 -2.08 -20.90 -10.44
N VAL A 109 -2.10 -19.68 -10.99
CA VAL A 109 -2.40 -19.45 -12.43
C VAL A 109 -1.42 -20.17 -13.35
N THR A 110 -0.14 -20.20 -12.99
CA THR A 110 0.90 -20.84 -13.81
C THR A 110 0.94 -22.36 -13.67
N GLY A 111 0.15 -22.93 -12.75
CA GLY A 111 0.12 -24.37 -12.46
C GLY A 111 1.36 -24.89 -11.74
N VAL A 112 2.26 -24.01 -11.28
CA VAL A 112 3.48 -24.39 -10.54
C VAL A 112 3.13 -24.91 -9.14
N ALA A 113 2.15 -24.29 -8.49
CA ALA A 113 1.60 -24.74 -7.21
C ALA A 113 0.06 -24.63 -7.22
N PRO A 114 -0.65 -25.59 -7.83
CA PRO A 114 -2.10 -25.51 -8.05
C PRO A 114 -2.94 -25.49 -6.76
N HIS A 115 -2.36 -25.87 -5.63
CA HIS A 115 -3.03 -25.95 -4.32
C HIS A 115 -2.50 -24.91 -3.32
N GLY A 116 -1.85 -23.85 -3.81
CA GLY A 116 -1.16 -22.86 -2.98
C GLY A 116 0.20 -23.35 -2.46
N LEU A 117 1.01 -22.41 -1.95
CA LEU A 117 2.37 -22.71 -1.46
C LEU A 117 2.38 -23.32 -0.05
N LEU A 118 1.37 -22.99 0.75
CA LEU A 118 1.28 -23.37 2.16
C LEU A 118 0.03 -24.22 2.47
N GLY A 119 -0.77 -24.58 1.45
CA GLY A 119 -2.06 -25.25 1.65
C GLY A 119 -3.08 -24.37 2.38
N THR A 120 -2.87 -23.06 2.41
CA THR A 120 -3.67 -22.07 3.15
C THR A 120 -4.84 -21.50 2.35
N ILE A 121 -4.95 -21.86 1.07
CA ILE A 121 -5.99 -21.38 0.18
C ILE A 121 -7.04 -22.49 0.06
N ASP A 122 -8.27 -22.19 0.50
CA ASP A 122 -9.41 -23.09 0.36
C ASP A 122 -9.72 -23.34 -1.13
N GLY A 123 -10.27 -24.51 -1.47
CA GLY A 123 -10.40 -24.98 -2.86
C GLY A 123 -11.06 -23.99 -3.83
N ALA A 124 -12.03 -23.18 -3.38
CA ALA A 124 -12.67 -22.16 -4.22
C ALA A 124 -11.74 -20.97 -4.52
N GLU A 125 -10.81 -20.64 -3.63
CA GLU A 125 -9.80 -19.59 -3.81
C GLU A 125 -8.57 -20.07 -4.56
N ALA A 126 -8.39 -21.39 -4.74
CA ALA A 126 -7.30 -21.98 -5.52
C ALA A 126 -7.71 -22.33 -6.97
N ASP A 127 -9.01 -22.31 -7.29
CA ASP A 127 -9.53 -22.61 -8.62
C ASP A 127 -9.61 -21.33 -9.50
N PRO A 128 -8.79 -21.22 -10.57
CA PRO A 128 -8.85 -20.09 -11.50
C PRO A 128 -10.19 -19.93 -12.23
N GLY A 129 -11.07 -20.93 -12.19
CA GLY A 129 -12.43 -20.87 -12.74
C GLY A 129 -13.41 -20.04 -11.91
N THR A 130 -13.08 -19.68 -10.67
CA THR A 130 -14.04 -19.03 -9.76
C THR A 130 -13.89 -17.50 -9.74
N ARG A 131 -15.01 -16.81 -9.49
CA ARG A 131 -15.01 -15.36 -9.24
C ARG A 131 -14.17 -14.98 -8.00
N GLN A 132 -14.12 -15.87 -7.00
CA GLN A 132 -13.42 -15.62 -5.75
C GLN A 132 -11.90 -15.55 -5.97
N PHE A 133 -11.34 -16.45 -6.79
CA PHE A 133 -9.94 -16.41 -7.22
C PHE A 133 -9.60 -15.07 -7.87
N TRP A 134 -10.37 -14.65 -8.88
CA TRP A 134 -10.10 -13.39 -9.59
C TRP A 134 -10.25 -12.16 -8.71
N THR A 135 -11.17 -12.22 -7.74
CA THR A 135 -11.33 -11.16 -6.73
C THR A 135 -10.10 -11.09 -5.82
N SER A 136 -9.63 -12.24 -5.32
CA SER A 136 -8.39 -12.35 -4.53
C SER A 136 -7.18 -11.86 -5.32
N MET A 137 -7.05 -12.25 -6.59
CA MET A 137 -6.00 -11.78 -7.51
C MET A 137 -6.02 -10.27 -7.66
N ALA A 138 -7.18 -9.67 -7.93
CA ALA A 138 -7.31 -8.22 -8.06
C ALA A 138 -6.92 -7.49 -6.77
N VAL A 139 -7.35 -7.98 -5.61
CA VAL A 139 -7.01 -7.41 -4.30
C VAL A 139 -5.51 -7.52 -4.01
N ASN A 140 -4.90 -8.68 -4.25
CA ASN A 140 -3.48 -8.90 -4.01
C ASN A 140 -2.60 -8.08 -4.97
N ALA A 141 -2.97 -8.01 -6.26
CA ALA A 141 -2.31 -7.16 -7.24
C ALA A 141 -2.39 -5.67 -6.84
N TYR A 142 -3.54 -5.25 -6.31
CA TYR A 142 -3.74 -3.90 -5.81
C TYR A 142 -2.80 -3.58 -4.63
N PHE A 143 -2.71 -4.44 -3.62
CA PHE A 143 -1.77 -4.23 -2.50
C PHE A 143 -0.31 -4.31 -2.94
N PHE A 144 0.02 -5.20 -3.88
CA PHE A 144 1.34 -5.30 -4.48
C PHE A 144 1.72 -4.00 -5.21
N LEU A 145 0.81 -3.37 -5.95
CA LEU A 145 1.03 -2.08 -6.60
C LEU A 145 1.30 -0.97 -5.56
N GLY A 146 0.62 -1.01 -4.42
CA GLY A 146 0.92 -0.16 -3.27
C GLY A 146 2.37 -0.33 -2.79
N ALA A 147 2.82 -1.57 -2.62
CA ALA A 147 4.21 -1.86 -2.22
C ALA A 147 5.24 -1.35 -3.24
N VAL A 148 4.99 -1.60 -4.54
CA VAL A 148 5.86 -1.18 -5.64
C VAL A 148 5.99 0.33 -5.72
N THR A 149 4.94 1.09 -5.38
CA THR A 149 4.95 2.56 -5.46
C THR A 149 5.47 3.22 -4.17
N LEU A 150 5.13 2.70 -2.98
CA LEU A 150 5.49 3.29 -1.69
C LEU A 150 6.95 3.01 -1.30
N LEU A 151 7.45 1.80 -1.55
CA LEU A 151 8.79 1.39 -1.13
C LEU A 151 9.91 2.25 -1.75
N PRO A 152 9.87 2.63 -3.05
CA PRO A 152 10.84 3.58 -3.61
C PRO A 152 10.80 4.96 -2.94
N VAL A 153 9.61 5.45 -2.56
CA VAL A 153 9.44 6.74 -1.87
C VAL A 153 10.07 6.67 -0.48
N ALA A 154 9.79 5.62 0.28
CA ALA A 154 10.37 5.39 1.60
C ALA A 154 11.91 5.31 1.52
N ARG A 155 12.46 4.54 0.56
CA ARG A 155 13.91 4.42 0.36
C ARG A 155 14.58 5.73 -0.06
N ALA A 156 13.91 6.55 -0.86
CA ALA A 156 14.45 7.84 -1.24
C ALA A 156 14.42 8.84 -0.07
N ALA A 157 13.39 8.78 0.78
CA ALA A 157 13.33 9.58 2.00
C ALA A 157 14.44 9.20 3.01
N THR A 158 14.79 7.91 3.13
CA THR A 158 15.90 7.47 3.99
C THR A 158 17.28 7.87 3.46
N ARG A 159 17.42 8.08 2.15
CA ARG A 159 18.68 8.52 1.52
C ARG A 159 18.93 10.03 1.60
N ARG A 160 17.95 10.84 2.00
CA ARG A 160 18.14 12.30 2.16
C ARG A 160 19.05 12.59 3.36
N ARG A 161 20.25 13.12 3.13
CA ARG A 161 21.10 13.61 4.22
C ARG A 161 20.46 14.86 4.86
N PRO A 162 20.58 15.03 6.19
CA PRO A 162 20.30 16.32 6.82
C PRO A 162 21.22 17.38 6.21
N PRO A 163 20.78 18.64 6.06
CA PRO A 163 21.71 19.72 5.75
C PRO A 163 22.79 19.77 6.83
N SER A 164 24.07 19.74 6.44
CA SER A 164 25.18 19.83 7.38
C SER A 164 25.04 21.09 8.24
N PRO A 165 25.11 21.00 9.57
CA PRO A 165 25.19 22.16 10.44
C PRO A 165 26.59 22.76 10.29
N GLY A 166 26.82 23.57 9.24
CA GLY A 166 28.17 24.05 8.98
C GLY A 166 28.37 24.74 7.64
N THR A 167 27.49 25.67 7.26
CA THR A 167 27.83 26.73 6.30
C THR A 167 26.93 27.94 6.58
N ARG A 168 27.01 28.48 7.79
CA ARG A 168 26.70 29.90 7.99
C ARG A 168 28.01 30.64 7.73
N ALA A 169 27.94 31.55 6.77
CA ALA A 169 29.01 32.42 6.30
C ALA A 169 29.72 33.11 7.47
N GLY A 170 31.05 33.11 7.40
CA GLY A 170 31.84 34.30 7.72
C GLY A 170 32.05 35.08 6.44
#